data_AF-F5P0U3-F1
#
_entry.id   AF-F5P0U3-F1
#
_cell.length_a   1.000
_cell.length_b   1.000
_cell.length_c   1.000
_cell.angle_alpha   90.00
_cell.angle_beta   90.00
_cell.angle_gamma   90.00
#
_symmetry.space_group_name_H-M   'P 1'
#
loop_
_entity.id
_entity.type
_entity.pdbx_description
1 polymer ?
#
loop_
_entity_poly.entity_id
_entity_poly.type
_entity_poly.pdbx_seq_one_letter_code
_entity_poly.pdbx_strand_id
1 'polypeptide(L)'
;MFSAIQHKQQNVVETVYLALSDHARLFGFTAEDIMDFWQHKAPQKYSAFELAFEFGHRVIAELILNTLNKMAESFGFTDNPRYIAEKNYMEALLKKG
;
A
#
# COMPACT_ATOMS: atom_id res chain seq x y z
N MET A 1 7.16 8.72 -3.59
CA MET A 1 6.63 7.35 -3.72
C MET A 1 6.35 6.97 -5.18
N PHE A 2 5.38 7.58 -5.85
CA PHE A 2 5.00 7.22 -7.23
C PHE A 2 6.17 7.19 -8.22
N SER A 3 7.05 8.20 -8.22
CA SER A 3 8.25 8.20 -9.07
C SER A 3 9.20 7.02 -8.78
N ALA A 4 9.38 6.64 -7.51
CA ALA A 4 10.19 5.47 -7.14
C ALA A 4 9.60 4.16 -7.70
N ILE A 5 8.26 4.03 -7.69
CA ILE A 5 7.56 2.90 -8.30
C ILE A 5 7.73 2.91 -9.82
N GLN A 6 7.55 4.06 -10.49
CA GLN A 6 7.73 4.19 -11.95
C GLN A 6 9.14 3.79 -12.41
N HIS A 7 10.16 4.13 -11.60
CA HIS A 7 11.55 3.82 -11.91
C HIS A 7 12.05 2.52 -11.28
N LYS A 8 11.15 1.64 -10.79
CA LYS A 8 11.47 0.34 -10.18
C LYS A 8 12.51 0.41 -9.06
N GLN A 9 12.51 1.50 -8.30
CA GLN A 9 13.40 1.71 -7.16
C GLN A 9 12.88 0.96 -5.92
N GLN A 10 12.92 -0.37 -5.98
CA GLN A 10 12.33 -1.25 -4.96
C GLN A 10 12.87 -0.94 -3.55
N ASN A 11 14.18 -0.71 -3.39
CA ASN A 11 14.81 -0.38 -2.12
C ASN A 11 14.24 0.90 -1.48
N VAL A 12 13.98 1.92 -2.29
CA VAL A 12 13.36 3.19 -1.82
C VAL A 12 11.93 2.92 -1.39
N VAL A 13 11.18 2.14 -2.17
CA VAL A 13 9.79 1.80 -1.87
C VAL A 13 9.69 0.99 -0.58
N GLU A 14 10.54 -0.02 -0.41
CA GLU A 14 10.65 -0.85 0.79
C GLU A 14 10.99 -0.04 2.03
N THR A 15 12.01 0.82 1.94
CA THR A 15 12.42 1.67 3.07
C THR A 15 11.28 2.55 3.56
N VAL A 16 10.55 3.19 2.63
CA VAL A 16 9.45 4.08 3.00
C VAL A 16 8.28 3.29 3.58
N TYR A 17 7.93 2.14 3.02
CA TYR A 17 6.83 1.32 3.54
C TYR A 17 7.13 0.67 4.89
N LEU A 18 8.36 0.21 5.11
CA LEU A 18 8.81 -0.26 6.43
C LEU A 18 8.76 0.87 7.47
N ALA A 19 9.25 2.06 7.12
CA ALA A 19 9.19 3.21 8.00
C ALA A 19 7.74 3.57 8.38
N LEU A 20 6.82 3.56 7.40
CA LEU A 20 5.40 3.77 7.66
C LEU A 20 4.82 2.69 8.57
N SER A 21 5.07 1.41 8.29
CA SER A 21 4.54 0.31 9.10
C SER A 21 5.01 0.33 10.55
N ASP A 22 6.26 0.71 10.80
CA ASP A 22 6.86 0.66 12.14
C ASP A 22 6.62 1.96 12.93
N HIS A 23 6.50 3.10 12.26
CA HIS A 23 6.51 4.42 12.90
C HIS A 23 5.25 5.27 12.68
N ALA A 24 4.27 4.85 11.86
CA ALA A 24 3.08 5.66 11.58
C ALA A 24 2.38 6.17 12.85
N ARG A 25 2.33 5.37 13.92
CA ARG A 25 1.73 5.78 15.21
C ARG A 25 2.55 6.87 15.90
N LEU A 26 3.88 6.82 15.80
CA LEU A 26 4.78 7.85 16.34
C LEU A 26 4.61 9.18 15.61
N PHE A 27 4.23 9.13 14.33
CA PHE A 27 3.93 10.31 13.53
C PHE A 27 2.47 10.79 13.67
N GLY A 28 1.69 10.19 14.57
CA GLY A 28 0.31 10.61 14.85
C GLY A 28 -0.72 10.18 13.80
N PHE A 29 -0.39 9.23 12.91
CA PHE A 29 -1.35 8.72 11.92
C PHE A 29 -2.45 7.91 12.62
N THR A 30 -3.68 8.09 12.14
CA THR A 30 -4.84 7.30 12.51
C THR A 30 -5.08 6.16 11.51
N ALA A 31 -6.00 5.26 11.82
CA ALA A 31 -6.45 4.24 10.86
C ALA A 31 -7.08 4.88 9.61
N GLU A 32 -7.73 6.04 9.75
CA GLU A 32 -8.33 6.77 8.64
C GLU A 32 -7.26 7.36 7.72
N ASP A 33 -6.22 8.00 8.29
CA ASP A 33 -5.08 8.52 7.53
C ASP A 33 -4.38 7.42 6.72
N ILE A 34 -4.25 6.23 7.32
CA ILE A 34 -3.67 5.07 6.65
C ILE A 34 -4.54 4.63 5.47
N MET A 35 -5.86 4.53 5.67
CA MET A 35 -6.77 4.14 4.60
C MET A 35 -6.80 5.16 3.46
N ASP A 36 -6.79 6.45 3.78
CA ASP A 36 -6.74 7.53 2.79
C ASP A 36 -5.43 7.51 2.01
N PHE A 37 -4.30 7.24 2.68
CA PHE A 37 -3.01 7.08 2.02
C PHE A 37 -3.01 5.92 1.00
N TRP A 38 -3.58 4.77 1.34
CA TRP A 38 -3.59 3.60 0.44
C TRP A 38 -4.53 3.77 -0.75
N GLN A 39 -5.65 4.46 -0.55
CA GLN A 39 -6.62 4.76 -1.60
C GLN A 39 -6.26 6.02 -2.39
N HIS A 40 -5.23 6.75 -1.97
CA HIS A 40 -4.77 7.93 -2.67
C HIS A 40 -4.30 7.59 -4.09
N LYS A 41 -4.94 8.23 -5.06
CA LYS A 41 -4.60 8.11 -6.48
C LYS A 41 -3.80 9.33 -6.92
N ALA A 42 -2.66 9.10 -7.55
CA ALA A 42 -1.92 10.16 -8.22
C ALA A 42 -2.81 10.80 -9.33
N PRO A 43 -2.45 11.98 -9.88
CA PRO A 43 -3.16 12.58 -11.02
C PRO A 43 -3.34 11.64 -12.23
N GLN A 44 -2.49 10.61 -12.32
CA GLN A 44 -2.54 9.53 -13.31
C GLN A 44 -3.61 8.45 -13.01
N LYS A 45 -4.48 8.67 -12.01
CA LYS A 45 -5.63 7.82 -11.61
C LYS A 45 -5.30 6.44 -11.02
N TYR A 46 -4.04 6.18 -10.73
CA TYR A 46 -3.59 4.95 -10.08
C TYR A 46 -3.21 5.18 -8.62
N SER A 47 -3.59 4.25 -7.75
CA SER A 47 -2.98 4.08 -6.43
C SER A 47 -1.55 3.56 -6.58
N ALA A 48 -0.76 3.61 -5.51
CA ALA A 48 0.61 3.08 -5.54
C ALA A 48 0.63 1.58 -5.92
N PHE A 49 -0.35 0.80 -5.43
CA PHE A 49 -0.51 -0.60 -5.78
C PHE A 49 -0.85 -0.79 -7.26
N GLU A 50 -1.89 -0.10 -7.74
CA GLU A 50 -2.33 -0.22 -9.13
C GLU A 50 -1.17 0.15 -10.07
N LEU A 51 -0.42 1.22 -9.76
CA LEU A 51 0.73 1.61 -10.55
C LEU A 51 1.85 0.55 -10.55
N ALA A 52 2.17 -0.04 -9.39
CA ALA A 52 3.16 -1.11 -9.33
C ALA A 52 2.70 -2.34 -10.15
N PHE A 53 1.41 -2.67 -10.10
CA PHE A 53 0.84 -3.79 -10.84
C PHE A 53 0.87 -3.55 -12.36
N GLU A 54 0.40 -2.39 -12.83
CA GLU A 54 0.38 -2.02 -14.26
C GLU A 54 1.77 -2.02 -14.89
N PHE A 55 2.80 -1.65 -14.13
CA PHE A 55 4.20 -1.70 -14.59
C PHE A 55 4.85 -3.09 -14.48
N GLY A 56 4.10 -4.12 -14.04
CA GLY A 56 4.63 -5.48 -13.85
C GLY A 56 5.61 -5.59 -12.67
N HIS A 57 5.62 -4.62 -11.75
CA HIS A 57 6.48 -4.60 -10.57
C HIS A 57 5.87 -5.44 -9.44
N ARG A 58 5.67 -6.74 -9.68
CA ARG A 58 4.95 -7.65 -8.78
C ARG A 58 5.48 -7.66 -7.35
N VAL A 59 6.80 -7.70 -7.16
CA VAL A 59 7.44 -7.66 -5.83
C VAL A 59 7.07 -6.38 -5.07
N ILE A 60 6.99 -5.25 -5.78
CA ILE A 60 6.58 -3.97 -5.17
C ILE A 60 5.08 -3.99 -4.82
N ALA A 61 4.24 -4.57 -5.68
CA ALA A 61 2.81 -4.70 -5.41
C ALA A 61 2.52 -5.61 -4.19
N GLU A 62 3.25 -6.73 -4.06
CA GLU A 62 3.17 -7.64 -2.91
C GLU A 62 3.64 -6.96 -1.62
N LEU A 63 4.76 -6.22 -1.68
CA LEU A 63 5.26 -5.41 -0.57
C LEU A 63 4.21 -4.40 -0.08
N ILE A 64 3.53 -3.72 -1.00
CA ILE A 64 2.44 -2.78 -0.68
C ILE A 64 1.33 -3.48 0.10
N LEU A 65 0.82 -4.60 -0.41
CA LEU A 65 -0.24 -5.37 0.24
C LEU A 65 0.18 -5.85 1.64
N ASN A 66 1.40 -6.37 1.77
CA ASN A 66 1.93 -6.83 3.06
C ASN A 66 2.04 -5.70 4.08
N THR A 67 2.43 -4.51 3.63
CA THR A 67 2.52 -3.33 4.49
C THR A 67 1.13 -2.87 4.95
N LEU A 68 0.14 -2.87 4.06
CA LEU A 68 -1.26 -2.59 4.42
C LEU A 68 -1.76 -3.57 5.49
N ASN A 69 -1.54 -4.89 5.30
CA ASN A 69 -1.95 -5.92 6.24
C ASN A 69 -1.30 -5.72 7.63
N LYS A 70 0.01 -5.47 7.68
CA LYS A 70 0.74 -5.24 8.93
C LYS A 70 0.24 -3.97 9.65
N MET A 71 -0.10 -2.92 8.91
CA MET A 71 -0.70 -1.73 9.50
C MET A 71 -2.13 -1.99 9.98
N ALA A 72 -2.95 -2.76 9.24
CA ALA A 72 -4.31 -3.11 9.67
C ALA A 72 -4.31 -3.86 11.01
N GLU A 73 -3.39 -4.81 11.18
CA GLU A 73 -3.18 -5.52 12.44
C GLU A 73 -2.68 -4.60 13.55
N SER A 74 -1.63 -3.80 13.27
CA SER A 74 -1.01 -2.91 14.27
C SER A 74 -1.96 -1.83 14.80
N PHE A 75 -2.79 -1.27 13.93
CA PHE A 75 -3.74 -0.20 14.25
C PHE A 75 -5.15 -0.70 14.58
N GLY A 76 -5.40 -2.01 14.53
CA GLY A 76 -6.67 -2.61 14.92
C GLY A 76 -7.84 -2.28 13.99
N PHE A 77 -7.58 -2.17 12.67
CA PHE A 77 -8.62 -1.90 11.67
C PHE A 77 -8.88 -3.09 10.73
N THR A 78 -8.54 -4.31 11.13
CA THR A 78 -8.74 -5.52 10.30
C THR A 78 -10.19 -5.78 9.93
N ASP A 79 -11.15 -5.30 10.73
CA ASP A 79 -12.59 -5.43 10.48
C ASP A 79 -13.17 -4.24 9.71
N ASN A 80 -12.35 -3.26 9.34
CA ASN A 80 -12.80 -2.09 8.58
C ASN A 80 -13.23 -2.50 7.16
N PRO A 81 -14.47 -2.22 6.72
CA PRO A 81 -14.94 -2.58 5.39
C PRO A 81 -14.09 -1.99 4.24
N ARG A 82 -13.52 -0.79 4.42
CA ARG A 82 -12.63 -0.17 3.41
C ARG A 82 -11.35 -0.99 3.25
N TYR A 83 -10.74 -1.43 4.35
CA TYR A 83 -9.56 -2.29 4.33
C TYR A 83 -9.86 -3.63 3.66
N ILE A 84 -10.96 -4.28 4.05
CA ILE A 84 -11.36 -5.58 3.49
C ILE A 84 -11.57 -5.48 1.97
N ALA A 85 -12.26 -4.43 1.51
CA ALA A 85 -12.49 -4.18 0.09
C ALA A 85 -11.17 -3.96 -0.67
N GLU A 86 -10.28 -3.12 -0.12
CA GLU A 86 -8.99 -2.80 -0.72
C GLU A 86 -8.09 -4.04 -0.80
N LYS A 87 -7.98 -4.80 0.30
CA LYS A 87 -7.22 -6.05 0.37
C LYS A 87 -7.72 -7.05 -0.67
N ASN A 88 -9.03 -7.30 -0.71
CA ASN A 88 -9.61 -8.26 -1.65
C ASN A 88 -9.37 -7.84 -3.10
N TYR A 89 -9.44 -6.54 -3.40
CA TYR A 89 -9.13 -5.98 -4.71
C TYR A 89 -7.66 -6.25 -5.11
N MET A 90 -6.72 -5.93 -4.23
CA MET A 90 -5.28 -6.15 -4.46
C MET A 90 -4.96 -7.64 -4.65
N GLU A 91 -5.49 -8.51 -3.79
CA GLU A 91 -5.30 -9.96 -3.90
C GLU A 91 -5.87 -10.52 -5.21
N ALA A 92 -7.03 -10.03 -5.65
CA ALA A 92 -7.64 -10.45 -6.90
C ALA A 92 -6.80 -10.03 -8.11
N LEU A 93 -6.16 -8.87 -8.09
CA LEU A 93 -5.25 -8.43 -9.15
C LEU A 93 -3.96 -9.28 -9.17
N LEU A 94 -3.33 -9.53 -8.03
CA LEU A 94 -2.13 -10.37 -7.96
C LEU A 94 -2.37 -11.82 -8.43
N LYS A 95 -3.58 -12.34 -8.27
CA LYS A 95 -3.95 -13.68 -8.79
C LYS A 95 -4.14 -13.73 -10.31
N LYS A 96 -4.39 -12.58 -10.96
CA LYS A 96 -4.66 -12.49 -12.41
C LYS A 96 -3.39 -12.35 -13.26
N GLY A 97 -2.30 -11.86 -12.67
CA GLY A 97 -1.01 -11.66 -13.34
C GLY A 97 0.02 -12.71 -13.01
#